data_AF-A0A7Y2HJE8-F1
#
_entry.id   AF-A0A7Y2HJE8-F1
#
_cell.length_a   1.000
_cell.length_b   1.000
_cell.length_c   1.000
_cell.angle_alpha   90.00
_cell.angle_beta   90.00
_cell.angle_gamma   90.00
#
_symmetry.space_group_name_H-M   'P 1'
#
loop_
_entity.id
_entity.type
_entity.pdbx_description
1 polymer ?
#
loop_
_entity_poly.entity_id
_entity_poly.type
_entity_poly.pdbx_seq_one_letter_code
_entity_poly.pdbx_strand_id
1 'polypeptide(L)'
;DYTRYGDVTELLSSSDNKYIIANAGDEVTIHFDAAQLPDLPEGWERDFLIYSVGWVKDGDLNTAFGQTVNPLPFHDMSSYPYGSSEFYPKDKDYMDYMNKYNKRRVDTREFHRAIIDSE
;
A
#
# COMPACT_ATOMS: atom_id res chain seq x y z
N ASP A 1 -5.90 10.26 -1.07
CA ASP A 1 -5.26 10.16 0.24
C ASP A 1 -4.51 8.85 0.37
N TYR A 2 -3.42 8.88 1.11
CA TYR A 2 -2.65 7.73 1.50
C TYR A 2 -3.27 7.07 2.73
N THR A 3 -2.89 5.81 2.99
CA THR A 3 -3.32 5.10 4.18
C THR A 3 -2.76 5.78 5.43
N ARG A 4 -3.61 5.96 6.45
CA ARG A 4 -3.23 6.48 7.77
C ARG A 4 -2.27 5.50 8.45
N TYR A 5 -1.47 5.99 9.39
CA TYR A 5 -0.71 5.10 10.28
C TYR A 5 -1.64 4.33 11.23
N GLY A 6 -1.09 3.26 11.80
CA GLY A 6 -1.77 2.37 12.75
C GLY A 6 -2.12 1.02 12.13
N ASP A 7 -3.03 0.30 12.78
CA ASP A 7 -3.40 -1.06 12.37
C ASP A 7 -4.02 -1.07 10.96
N VAL A 8 -3.46 -1.96 10.14
CA VAL A 8 -3.80 -2.25 8.73
C VAL A 8 -3.90 -3.77 8.48
N THR A 9 -3.99 -4.60 9.53
CA THR A 9 -4.04 -6.07 9.43
C THR A 9 -5.11 -6.56 8.45
N GLU A 10 -6.29 -5.94 8.46
CA GLU A 10 -7.38 -6.30 7.53
C GLU A 10 -6.98 -6.11 6.06
N LEU A 11 -6.16 -5.10 5.74
CA LEU A 11 -5.69 -4.83 4.37
C LEU A 11 -4.60 -5.81 3.91
N LEU A 12 -3.98 -6.53 4.84
CA LEU A 12 -2.96 -7.55 4.56
C LEU A 12 -3.55 -8.97 4.46
N SER A 13 -4.82 -9.14 4.80
CA SER A 13 -5.46 -10.46 4.92
C SER A 13 -5.89 -11.05 3.58
N SER A 14 -5.89 -10.26 2.50
CA SER A 14 -6.48 -10.58 1.20
C SER A 14 -5.73 -9.83 0.09
N SER A 15 -5.52 -10.47 -1.05
CA SER A 15 -5.02 -9.82 -2.28
C SER A 15 -6.19 -9.29 -3.12
N ASP A 16 -6.95 -8.37 -2.57
CA ASP A 16 -8.07 -7.73 -3.26
C ASP A 16 -7.72 -6.30 -3.72
N ASN A 17 -8.73 -5.53 -4.14
CA ASN A 17 -8.58 -4.14 -4.55
C ASN A 17 -8.70 -3.18 -3.36
N LYS A 18 -8.18 -3.51 -2.18
CA LYS A 18 -8.00 -2.60 -1.04
C LYS A 18 -6.55 -2.64 -0.62
N TYR A 19 -5.87 -1.51 -0.75
CA TYR A 19 -4.42 -1.44 -0.61
C TYR A 19 -4.00 -0.67 0.64
N ILE A 20 -2.83 -1.03 1.16
CA ILE A 20 -2.04 -0.05 1.88
C ILE A 20 -1.44 0.89 0.84
N ILE A 21 -1.97 2.11 0.77
CA ILE A 21 -1.46 3.17 -0.09
C ILE A 21 -0.33 3.85 0.65
N ALA A 22 0.89 3.36 0.43
CA ALA A 22 2.12 3.88 1.00
C ALA A 22 2.71 5.01 0.15
N ASN A 23 3.38 5.95 0.81
CA ASN A 23 4.27 6.93 0.21
C ASN A 23 5.73 6.58 0.52
N ALA A 24 6.66 7.29 -0.11
CA ALA A 24 8.08 7.15 0.17
C ALA A 24 8.39 7.27 1.69
N GLY A 25 9.10 6.28 2.21
CA GLY A 25 9.50 6.21 3.63
C GLY A 25 8.46 5.59 4.57
N ASP A 26 7.25 5.24 4.09
CA ASP A 26 6.30 4.49 4.91
C ASP A 26 6.73 3.02 5.06
N GLU A 27 6.44 2.43 6.21
CA GLU A 27 6.75 1.03 6.54
C GLU A 27 5.49 0.30 7.03
N VAL A 28 5.43 -1.00 6.78
CA VAL A 28 4.51 -1.93 7.42
C VAL A 28 5.32 -2.95 8.20
N THR A 29 5.14 -3.00 9.51
CA THR A 29 5.77 -4.01 10.37
C THR A 29 4.80 -5.16 10.65
N ILE A 30 5.22 -6.39 10.34
CA ILE A 30 4.42 -7.61 10.57
C ILE A 30 4.93 -8.31 11.83
N HIS A 31 4.01 -8.60 12.75
CA HIS A 31 4.28 -9.37 13.97
C HIS A 31 3.48 -10.67 13.94
N PHE A 32 4.12 -11.78 14.29
CA PHE A 32 3.45 -13.07 14.46
C PHE A 32 4.02 -13.78 15.68
N ASP A 33 3.18 -14.55 16.37
CA ASP A 33 3.60 -15.33 17.53
C ASP A 33 4.30 -16.61 17.09
N ALA A 34 5.63 -16.61 17.19
CA ALA A 34 6.44 -17.78 16.85
C ALA A 34 6.20 -18.97 17.80
N ALA A 35 5.68 -18.75 19.00
CA ALA A 35 5.40 -19.82 19.97
C ALA A 35 4.19 -20.69 19.56
N GLN A 36 3.34 -20.21 18.65
CA GLN A 36 2.24 -21.00 18.10
C GLN A 36 2.68 -21.93 16.95
N LEU A 37 3.95 -21.84 16.52
CA LEU A 37 4.46 -22.65 15.42
C LEU A 37 4.85 -24.04 15.93
N PRO A 38 4.70 -25.11 15.11
CA PRO A 38 5.14 -26.44 15.47
C PRO A 38 6.65 -26.54 15.77
N ASP A 39 7.04 -27.49 16.62
CA ASP A 39 8.46 -27.80 16.84
C ASP A 39 9.15 -28.23 15.53
N LEU A 40 10.44 -27.91 15.41
CA LEU A 40 11.25 -28.30 14.26
C LEU A 40 11.82 -29.71 14.45
N PRO A 41 11.92 -30.51 13.37
CA PRO A 41 12.72 -31.71 13.38
C PRO A 41 14.19 -31.42 13.73
N GLU A 42 14.90 -32.43 14.25
CA GLU A 42 16.32 -32.31 14.55
C GLU A 42 17.13 -31.93 13.29
N GLY A 43 18.02 -30.94 13.44
CA GLY A 43 18.87 -30.44 12.36
C GLY A 43 18.20 -29.47 11.38
N TRP A 44 16.95 -29.06 11.62
CA TRP A 44 16.24 -28.08 10.78
C TRP A 44 16.36 -26.66 11.33
N GLU A 45 16.38 -25.69 10.40
CA GLU A 45 16.27 -24.25 10.67
C GLU A 45 14.96 -23.71 10.09
N ARG A 46 14.44 -22.62 10.67
CA ARG A 46 13.20 -21.97 10.21
C ARG A 46 13.52 -20.69 9.47
N ASP A 47 13.06 -20.64 8.23
CA ASP A 47 13.07 -19.45 7.38
C ASP A 47 11.67 -18.84 7.22
N PHE A 48 11.64 -17.60 6.74
CA PHE A 48 10.41 -16.86 6.47
C PHE A 48 10.39 -16.37 5.03
N LEU A 49 9.24 -16.50 4.38
CA LEU A 49 8.97 -15.91 3.07
C LEU A 49 7.83 -14.91 3.23
N ILE A 50 8.04 -13.70 2.70
CA ILE A 50 6.97 -12.72 2.57
C ILE A 50 6.52 -12.74 1.11
N TYR A 51 5.25 -13.09 0.90
CA TYR A 51 4.60 -12.94 -0.39
C TYR A 51 3.75 -11.68 -0.38
N SER A 52 4.19 -10.66 -1.11
CA SER A 52 3.48 -9.40 -1.25
C SER A 52 2.83 -9.30 -2.63
N VAL A 53 1.58 -8.88 -2.66
CA VAL A 53 0.85 -8.54 -3.89
C VAL A 53 0.56 -7.06 -3.87
N GLY A 54 0.91 -6.36 -4.94
CA GLY A 54 0.70 -4.92 -5.00
C GLY A 54 1.18 -4.30 -6.30
N TRP A 55 1.11 -2.97 -6.32
CA TRP A 55 1.47 -2.15 -7.45
C TRP A 55 2.48 -1.10 -7.01
N VAL A 56 3.39 -0.74 -7.93
CA VAL A 56 4.33 0.35 -7.71
C VAL A 56 4.03 1.44 -8.73
N LYS A 57 3.88 2.65 -8.21
CA LYS A 57 3.92 3.89 -8.97
C LYS A 57 5.18 4.61 -8.53
N ASP A 58 6.26 4.38 -9.26
CA ASP A 58 7.56 4.98 -8.95
C ASP A 58 7.70 6.39 -9.57
N GLY A 59 8.89 6.96 -9.39
CA GLY A 59 9.27 8.26 -9.94
C GLY A 59 9.86 8.19 -11.35
N ASP A 60 9.73 7.06 -12.08
CA ASP A 60 10.22 6.98 -13.46
C ASP A 60 9.42 7.91 -14.38
N LEU A 61 10.08 8.50 -15.38
CA LEU A 61 9.45 9.43 -16.33
C LEU A 61 8.36 8.77 -17.17
N ASN A 62 8.39 7.45 -17.32
CA ASN A 62 7.39 6.68 -18.05
C ASN A 62 6.27 6.13 -17.15
N THR A 63 6.35 6.35 -15.84
CA THR A 63 5.30 5.93 -14.91
C THR A 63 4.12 6.89 -14.97
N ALA A 64 3.02 6.41 -15.55
CA ALA A 64 1.80 7.18 -15.62
C ALA A 64 1.25 7.48 -14.23
N PHE A 65 0.85 8.74 -14.02
CA PHE A 65 0.28 9.23 -12.75
C PHE A 65 1.16 8.97 -11.51
N GLY A 66 2.48 8.80 -11.65
CA GLY A 66 3.39 8.49 -10.53
C GLY A 66 3.37 9.52 -9.40
N GLN A 67 3.00 10.77 -9.70
CA GLN A 67 2.97 11.88 -8.74
C GLN A 67 1.66 11.97 -7.92
N THR A 68 0.67 11.12 -8.20
CA THR A 68 -0.64 11.15 -7.53
C THR A 68 -1.04 9.77 -7.05
N VAL A 69 -1.85 9.69 -5.98
CA VAL A 69 -2.43 8.41 -5.55
C VAL A 69 -3.35 7.86 -6.65
N ASN A 70 -4.32 8.66 -7.07
CA ASN A 70 -5.30 8.25 -8.08
C ASN A 70 -4.79 8.51 -9.51
N PRO A 71 -5.25 7.73 -10.51
CA PRO A 71 -6.10 6.53 -10.36
C PRO A 71 -5.35 5.35 -9.74
N LEU A 72 -6.03 4.52 -8.96
CA LEU A 72 -5.45 3.30 -8.39
C LEU A 72 -5.54 2.15 -9.40
N PRO A 73 -4.45 1.40 -9.65
CA PRO A 73 -4.50 0.14 -10.39
C PRO A 73 -5.37 -0.90 -9.68
N PHE A 74 -5.92 -1.88 -10.37
CA PHE A 74 -6.73 -2.96 -9.79
C PHE A 74 -6.52 -4.29 -10.52
N HIS A 75 -6.81 -5.41 -9.86
CA HIS A 75 -6.47 -6.76 -10.36
C HIS A 75 -7.06 -7.12 -11.73
N ASP A 76 -8.30 -6.73 -11.99
CA ASP A 76 -9.02 -7.10 -13.22
C ASP A 76 -8.86 -6.07 -14.36
N MET A 77 -7.95 -5.10 -14.21
CA MET A 77 -7.73 -4.10 -15.26
C MET A 77 -6.95 -4.69 -16.44
N SER A 78 -7.29 -4.27 -17.66
CA SER A 78 -6.61 -4.73 -18.88
C SER A 78 -5.20 -4.18 -19.02
N SER A 79 -4.97 -2.96 -18.53
CA SER A 79 -3.69 -2.25 -18.56
C SER A 79 -3.71 -1.10 -17.54
N TYR A 80 -2.53 -0.59 -17.20
CA TYR A 80 -2.40 0.67 -16.47
C TYR A 80 -1.63 1.71 -17.29
N PRO A 81 -2.16 2.94 -17.45
CA PRO A 81 -3.49 3.37 -17.02
C PRO A 81 -4.62 2.66 -17.77
N TYR A 82 -5.70 2.35 -17.04
CA TYR A 82 -6.90 1.76 -17.64
C TYR A 82 -7.74 2.82 -18.38
N GLY A 83 -8.44 2.38 -19.43
CA GLY A 83 -9.27 3.24 -20.27
C GLY A 83 -10.59 3.65 -19.61
N SER A 84 -11.36 4.51 -20.28
CA SER A 84 -12.63 5.04 -19.75
C SER A 84 -13.76 4.01 -19.61
N SER A 85 -13.60 2.80 -20.13
CA SER A 85 -14.54 1.69 -19.97
C SER A 85 -14.31 0.89 -18.69
N GLU A 86 -13.19 1.12 -18.02
CA GLU A 86 -12.73 0.38 -16.85
C GLU A 86 -12.66 1.31 -15.65
N PHE A 87 -13.00 0.79 -14.47
CA PHE A 87 -13.05 1.60 -13.26
C PHE A 87 -12.61 0.80 -12.06
N TYR A 88 -11.82 1.44 -11.21
CA TYR A 88 -11.61 0.96 -9.85
C TYR A 88 -12.96 0.78 -9.13
N PRO A 89 -13.14 -0.28 -8.31
CA PRO A 89 -14.39 -0.51 -7.57
C PRO A 89 -14.86 0.73 -6.79
N LYS A 90 -16.18 0.96 -6.78
CA LYS A 90 -16.83 2.11 -6.11
C LYS A 90 -18.08 1.71 -5.31
N ASP A 91 -18.14 0.45 -4.88
CA ASP A 91 -19.23 -0.05 -4.07
C ASP A 91 -19.15 0.46 -2.61
N LYS A 92 -20.10 0.03 -1.78
CA LYS A 92 -20.14 0.40 -0.36
C LYS A 92 -18.87 -0.03 0.39
N ASP A 93 -18.37 -1.23 0.09
CA ASP A 93 -17.22 -1.81 0.75
C ASP A 93 -15.94 -1.01 0.43
N TYR A 94 -15.79 -0.54 -0.81
CA TYR A 94 -14.77 0.43 -1.19
C TYR A 94 -14.88 1.74 -0.39
N MET A 95 -16.08 2.31 -0.27
CA MET A 95 -16.27 3.56 0.47
C MET A 95 -15.91 3.40 1.95
N ASP A 96 -16.27 2.27 2.55
CA ASP A 96 -15.91 1.95 3.94
C ASP A 96 -14.38 1.79 4.11
N TYR A 97 -13.70 1.13 3.17
CA TYR A 97 -12.24 1.06 3.11
C TYR A 97 -11.59 2.45 3.04
N MET A 98 -12.01 3.28 2.09
CA MET A 98 -11.47 4.63 1.93
C MET A 98 -11.70 5.47 3.20
N ASN A 99 -12.90 5.39 3.77
CA ASN A 99 -13.28 6.11 4.99
C ASN A 99 -12.66 5.55 6.26
N LYS A 100 -12.14 4.32 6.28
CA LYS A 100 -11.47 3.74 7.46
C LYS A 100 -9.96 3.97 7.42
N TYR A 101 -9.35 3.84 6.24
CA TYR A 101 -7.91 3.76 6.09
C TYR A 101 -7.29 4.97 5.36
N ASN A 102 -7.90 5.49 4.30
CA ASN A 102 -7.23 6.44 3.42
C ASN A 102 -7.55 7.89 3.78
N LYS A 103 -6.92 8.39 4.85
CA LYS A 103 -7.15 9.74 5.42
C LYS A 103 -5.91 10.61 5.51
N ARG A 104 -4.75 10.12 5.08
CA ARG A 104 -3.50 10.87 5.20
C ARG A 104 -3.22 11.61 3.91
N ARG A 105 -3.20 12.94 3.97
CA ARG A 105 -2.74 13.77 2.87
C ARG A 105 -1.24 13.94 2.97
N VAL A 106 -0.53 13.66 1.87
CA VAL A 106 0.89 13.95 1.75
C VAL A 106 1.08 14.96 0.63
N ASP A 107 1.88 15.98 0.89
CA ASP A 107 2.27 17.02 -0.06
C ASP A 107 3.68 17.51 0.25
N THR A 108 4.21 18.40 -0.59
CA THR A 108 5.60 18.85 -0.51
C THR A 108 5.81 20.05 0.41
N ARG A 109 4.78 20.54 1.11
CA ARG A 109 4.88 21.79 1.89
C ARG A 109 5.87 21.67 3.04
N GLU A 110 5.82 20.59 3.79
CA GLU A 110 6.73 20.36 4.92
C GLU A 110 8.18 20.18 4.45
N PHE A 111 8.37 19.47 3.33
CA PHE A 111 9.69 19.36 2.71
C PHE A 111 10.23 20.71 2.23
N HIS A 112 9.41 21.50 1.52
CA HIS A 112 9.80 22.84 1.08
C HIS A 112 10.15 23.75 2.25
N ARG A 113 9.36 23.74 3.34
CA ARG A 113 9.68 24.49 4.57
C ARG A 113 11.01 24.04 5.17
N ALA A 114 11.22 22.74 5.29
CA ALA A 114 12.45 22.20 5.86
C ALA A 114 13.72 22.59 5.09
N ILE A 115 13.62 22.78 3.77
CA ILE A 115 14.77 23.24 2.95
C ILE A 115 14.89 24.76 2.96
N ILE A 116 13.79 25.49 2.77
CA ILE A 116 13.81 26.95 2.63
C ILE A 116 14.08 27.66 3.96
N ASP A 117 13.51 27.17 5.07
CA ASP A 117 13.71 27.75 6.41
C ASP A 117 15.02 27.28 7.08
N SER A 118 15.82 26.46 6.37
CA SER A 118 17.15 26.02 6.81
C SER A 118 18.30 26.88 6.28
N GLU A 119 17.99 27.90 5.45
CA GLU A 119 18.89 28.98 5.03
C GLU A 119 18.67 30.26 5.85
#